data_AF-A0A2X3IZ62-F1
#
_entry.id   AF-A0A2X3IZ62-F1
#
_cell.length_a   1.000
_cell.length_b   1.000
_cell.length_c   1.000
_cell.angle_alpha   90.00
_cell.angle_beta   90.00
_cell.angle_gamma   90.00
#
_symmetry.space_group_name_H-M   'P 1'
#
loop_
_entity.id
_entity.type
_entity.pdbx_description
1 polymer ?
#
loop_
_entity_poly.entity_id
_entity_poly.type
_entity_poly.pdbx_seq_one_letter_code
_entity_poly.pdbx_strand_id
1 'polypeptide(L)' 'MQETVLNRIVADKALWVEARKQQQPLASFQNEIVPATRNFYHALQGGPHRLHSGMQKSVPV' A
#
# COMPACT_ATOMS: atom_id res chain seq x y z
N MET A 1 -4.31 -14.00 -23.70
CA MET A 1 -4.52 -14.06 -22.23
C MET A 1 -5.56 -13.02 -21.87
N GLN A 2 -6.59 -13.40 -21.10
CA GLN A 2 -7.69 -12.49 -20.76
C GLN A 2 -7.21 -11.47 -19.73
N GLU A 3 -7.44 -10.19 -20.01
CA GLU A 3 -7.06 -9.10 -19.13
C GLU A 3 -7.95 -9.11 -17.88
N THR A 4 -7.35 -9.27 -16.71
CA THR A 4 -8.08 -9.25 -15.43
C THR A 4 -8.11 -7.84 -14.85
N VAL A 5 -9.08 -7.57 -13.96
CA VAL A 5 -9.11 -6.34 -13.16
C VAL A 5 -7.79 -6.15 -12.40
N LEU A 6 -7.20 -7.25 -11.89
CA LEU A 6 -5.90 -7.22 -11.22
C LEU A 6 -4.78 -6.77 -12.17
N ASN A 7 -4.75 -7.26 -13.41
CA ASN A 7 -3.72 -6.89 -14.39
C ASN A 7 -3.78 -5.38 -14.72
N ARG A 8 -4.99 -4.82 -14.84
CA ARG A 8 -5.21 -3.38 -15.02
C ARG A 8 -4.67 -2.58 -13.85
N ILE A 9 -5.05 -2.97 -12.62
CA ILE A 9 -4.59 -2.29 -11.39
C ILE A 9 -3.06 -2.30 -11.29
N VAL A 10 -2.41 -3.42 -11.62
CA VAL A 10 -0.94 -3.54 -11.55
C VAL A 10 -0.28 -2.66 -12.61
N ALA A 11 -0.79 -2.63 -13.84
CA ALA A 11 -0.27 -1.79 -14.91
C ALA A 11 -0.37 -0.29 -14.55
N ASP A 12 -1.52 0.14 -14.06
CA ASP A 12 -1.74 1.53 -13.63
C ASP A 12 -0.82 1.93 -12.47
N LYS A 13 -0.65 1.03 -11.48
CA LYS A 13 0.27 1.25 -10.37
C LYS A 13 1.72 1.37 -10.82
N ALA A 14 2.15 0.60 -11.81
CA ALA A 14 3.51 0.69 -12.32
C ALA A 14 3.79 2.07 -12.92
N LEU A 15 2.89 2.57 -13.79
CA LEU A 15 3.00 3.92 -14.37
C LEU A 15 3.00 4.99 -13.29
N TRP A 16 2.12 4.86 -12.29
CA TRP A 16 2.06 5.78 -11.16
C TRP A 16 3.35 5.80 -10.34
N VAL A 17 3.95 4.64 -10.06
CA VAL A 17 5.19 4.54 -9.30
C VAL A 17 6.33 5.24 -10.06
N GLU A 18 6.44 5.04 -11.38
CA GLU A 18 7.48 5.68 -12.18
C GLU A 18 7.32 7.21 -12.22
N ALA A 19 6.10 7.70 -12.45
CA ALA A 19 5.81 9.14 -12.38
C ALA A 19 6.13 9.71 -10.99
N ARG A 20 5.78 8.99 -9.92
CA ARG A 20 6.01 9.43 -8.55
C ARG A 20 7.48 9.45 -8.17
N LYS A 21 8.29 8.49 -8.62
CA LYS A 21 9.75 8.48 -8.38
C LYS A 21 10.43 9.72 -8.96
N GLN A 22 9.95 10.20 -10.12
CA GLN A 22 10.46 11.45 -10.72
C GLN A 22 10.02 12.68 -9.90
N GLN A 23 8.78 12.70 -9.42
CA GLN A 23 8.24 13.81 -8.63
C GLN A 23 8.82 13.87 -7.20
N GLN A 24 9.06 12.71 -6.58
CA GLN A 24 9.56 12.57 -5.22
C GLN A 24 10.61 11.44 -5.19
N PRO A 25 11.88 11.76 -5.49
CA PRO A 25 12.96 10.78 -5.49
C PRO A 25 13.14 10.14 -4.11
N LEU A 26 13.38 8.83 -4.05
CA LEU A 26 13.59 8.12 -2.77
C LEU A 26 14.69 8.75 -1.92
N ALA A 27 15.79 9.14 -2.56
CA ALA A 27 16.93 9.77 -1.90
C ALA A 27 16.56 11.06 -1.14
N SER A 28 15.47 11.73 -1.52
CA SER A 28 15.05 12.97 -0.86
C SER A 28 14.43 12.75 0.51
N PHE A 29 13.97 11.53 0.84
CA PHE A 29 13.25 11.27 2.10
C PHE A 29 13.69 9.97 2.80
N GLN A 30 14.53 9.15 2.18
CA GLN A 30 14.96 7.86 2.74
C GLN A 30 15.53 7.98 4.16
N ASN A 31 16.33 9.03 4.42
CA ASN A 31 16.96 9.24 5.71
C ASN A 31 15.99 9.73 6.80
N GLU A 32 14.81 10.20 6.41
CA GLU A 32 13.77 10.67 7.34
C GLU A 32 12.85 9.53 7.79
N ILE A 33 12.97 8.34 7.18
CA ILE A 33 12.14 7.17 7.51
C ILE A 33 12.60 6.58 8.85
N VAL A 34 11.74 6.67 9.86
CA VAL A 34 11.95 6.07 11.18
C VAL A 34 11.25 4.72 11.32
N PRO A 35 11.77 3.81 12.18
CA PRO A 35 11.09 2.56 12.49
C PRO A 35 9.66 2.77 13.00
N ALA A 36 8.75 1.88 12.62
CA ALA A 36 7.38 1.92 13.10
C ALA A 36 7.33 1.70 14.62
N THR A 37 6.68 2.61 15.35
CA THR A 37 6.52 2.53 16.82
C THR A 37 5.41 1.57 17.24
N ARG A 38 4.58 1.09 16.30
CA ARG A 38 3.44 0.21 16.53
C ARG A 38 3.66 -1.14 15.85
N ASN A 39 3.43 -2.22 16.59
CA ASN A 39 3.56 -3.58 16.06
C ASN A 39 2.22 -4.07 15.47
N PHE A 40 2.15 -4.13 14.13
CA PHE A 40 0.99 -4.62 13.39
C PHE A 40 0.64 -6.07 13.73
N TYR A 41 1.62 -6.96 13.83
CA TYR A 41 1.38 -8.39 14.07
C TYR A 41 0.93 -8.68 15.50
N HIS A 42 1.49 -7.98 16.49
CA HIS A 42 0.97 -8.03 17.85
C HIS A 42 -0.49 -7.53 17.90
N ALA A 43 -0.76 -6.47 17.14
CA ALA A 43 -2.11 -5.98 16.89
C ALA A 43 -2.96 -6.90 16.00
N LEU A 44 -2.51 -8.09 15.58
CA LEU A 44 -3.32 -9.19 15.01
C LEU A 44 -3.49 -10.47 15.87
N GLN A 45 -2.65 -10.70 16.89
CA GLN A 45 -2.56 -11.98 17.64
C GLN A 45 -3.60 -12.27 18.73
N GLY A 46 -4.34 -11.30 19.26
CA GLY A 46 -5.28 -11.52 20.36
C GLY A 46 -6.73 -11.77 19.92
N GLY A 47 -7.18 -13.00 20.11
CA GLY A 47 -8.58 -13.42 20.09
C GLY A 47 -9.23 -13.54 18.70
N PRO A 48 -10.20 -14.45 18.52
CA PRO A 48 -10.83 -14.75 17.22
C PRO A 48 -11.73 -13.63 16.66
N HIS A 49 -12.03 -12.58 17.42
CA HIS A 49 -12.90 -11.47 17.00
C HIS A 49 -12.13 -10.16 16.85
N ARG A 50 -11.11 -10.17 15.99
CA ARG A 50 -10.29 -9.00 15.74
C ARG A 50 -10.73 -8.27 14.47
N LEU A 51 -11.17 -7.03 14.64
CA LEU A 51 -11.60 -6.17 13.54
C LEU A 51 -10.44 -5.31 13.04
N HIS A 52 -10.10 -5.46 11.76
CA HIS A 52 -9.27 -4.51 11.04
C HIS A 52 -10.19 -3.60 10.21
N SER A 53 -10.39 -2.36 10.68
CA SER A 53 -11.19 -1.38 9.94
C SER A 53 -10.36 -0.75 8.83
N GLY A 54 -10.79 -0.93 7.57
CA GLY A 54 -10.17 -0.31 6.41
C GLY A 54 -10.90 0.97 6.01
N MET A 55 -10.15 2.07 5.85
CA MET A 55 -10.67 3.31 5.28
C MET A 55 -10.44 3.30 3.76
N GLN A 56 -11.51 3.17 2.97
CA GLN A 56 -11.43 3.11 1.50
C GLN A 56 -12.31 4.21 0.89
N LYS A 57 -11.78 4.92 -0.12
CA LYS A 57 -12.54 5.95 -0.85
C LYS A 57 -13.47 5.34 -1.92
N SER A 58 -13.04 4.26 -2.56
CA SER A 58 -13.80 3.51 -3.57
C SER A 58 -13.18 2.13 -3.80
N VAL A 59 -13.96 1.19 -4.35
CA VAL A 59 -13.52 -0.16 -4.72
C VAL A 59 -13.81 -0.37 -6.22
N PRO A 60 -12.86 -0.88 -7.01
CA PRO A 60 -13.12 -1.23 -8.41
C PRO A 60 -14.12 -2.38 -8.47
N VAL A 61 -15.16 -2.22 -9.30
CA VAL A 61 -16.19 -3.24 -9.58
C VAL A 61 -15.73 -4.14 -10.72
#